data_AF-A0A1V3Q830-F1
#
_entry.id   AF-A0A1V3Q830-F1
#
_cell.length_a   1.000
_cell.length_b   1.000
_cell.length_c   1.000
_cell.angle_alpha   90.00
_cell.angle_beta   90.00
_cell.angle_gamma   90.00
#
_symmetry.space_group_name_H-M   'P 1'
#
loop_
_entity.id
_entity.type
_entity.pdbx_description
1 polymer ?
#
loop_
_entity_poly.entity_id
_entity_poly.type
_entity_poly.pdbx_seq_one_letter_code
_entity_poly.pdbx_strand_id
1 'polypeptide(L)'
;MNIHSIARSLPAPTASEACAIFIASAQLMLDPATPEAVRREAEPRLLAQLPALRALGVFELFEVRHPALRAWLTDELDAMETARKATGSNFAETNMN
;
A
#
# COMPACT_ATOMS: atom_id res chain seq x y z
N MET A 1 -17.82 -2.04 -34.50
CA MET A 1 -16.60 -2.44 -33.77
C MET A 1 -16.03 -1.17 -33.17
N ASN A 2 -16.28 -0.89 -31.88
CA ASN A 2 -16.02 0.44 -31.29
C ASN A 2 -14.89 0.37 -30.26
N ILE A 3 -13.76 1.00 -30.60
CA ILE A 3 -12.46 0.96 -29.90
C ILE A 3 -12.46 1.82 -28.62
N HIS A 4 -13.55 2.52 -28.31
CA HIS A 4 -13.66 3.45 -27.18
C HIS A 4 -14.15 2.80 -25.87
N SER A 5 -14.39 1.48 -25.85
CA SER A 5 -14.86 0.77 -24.63
C SER A 5 -13.74 0.17 -23.78
N ILE A 6 -12.48 0.14 -24.25
CA ILE A 6 -11.38 -0.58 -23.56
C ILE A 6 -10.69 0.23 -22.45
N ALA A 7 -10.95 1.53 -22.34
CA ALA A 7 -10.27 2.39 -21.35
C ALA A 7 -10.92 2.38 -19.94
N ARG A 8 -12.03 1.66 -19.72
CA ARG A 8 -12.80 1.73 -18.46
C ARG A 8 -12.47 0.62 -17.44
N SER A 9 -11.60 -0.34 -17.76
CA SER A 9 -11.31 -1.43 -16.82
C SER A 9 -9.85 -1.88 -16.95
N LEU A 10 -8.89 -1.02 -16.64
CA LEU A 10 -7.66 -1.57 -16.10
C LEU A 10 -8.05 -2.23 -14.77
N PRO A 11 -7.92 -3.56 -14.61
CA PRO A 11 -8.12 -4.17 -13.31
C PRO A 11 -7.18 -3.45 -12.34
N ALA A 12 -7.66 -3.22 -11.11
CA ALA A 12 -6.74 -2.85 -10.03
C ALA A 12 -5.54 -3.82 -10.09
N PRO A 13 -4.30 -3.32 -9.93
CA PRO A 13 -3.12 -4.16 -10.05
C PRO A 13 -3.35 -5.46 -9.31
N THR A 14 -3.10 -6.57 -9.98
CA THR A 14 -3.23 -7.89 -9.39
C THR A 14 -2.38 -7.94 -8.11
N ALA A 15 -2.76 -8.78 -7.15
CA ALA A 15 -2.01 -8.88 -5.89
C ALA A 15 -0.50 -9.16 -6.13
N SER A 16 -0.17 -9.91 -7.19
CA SER A 16 1.20 -10.13 -7.65
C SER A 16 1.90 -8.87 -8.18
N GLU A 17 1.21 -8.01 -8.92
CA GLU A 17 1.77 -6.75 -9.42
C GLU A 17 1.99 -5.76 -8.28
N ALA A 18 1.06 -5.68 -7.32
CA ALA A 18 1.23 -4.88 -6.11
C ALA A 18 2.46 -5.33 -5.30
N CYS A 19 2.68 -6.64 -5.16
CA CYS A 19 3.90 -7.20 -4.57
C CYS A 19 5.16 -6.78 -5.33
N ALA A 20 5.16 -6.93 -6.66
CA ALA A 20 6.32 -6.57 -7.49
C ALA A 20 6.67 -5.08 -7.36
N ILE A 21 5.65 -4.20 -7.40
CA ILE A 21 5.82 -2.74 -7.26
C ILE A 21 6.36 -2.40 -5.87
N PHE A 22 5.83 -3.02 -4.81
CA PHE A 22 6.33 -2.82 -3.45
C PHE A 22 7.79 -3.21 -3.30
N ILE A 23 8.18 -4.39 -3.77
CA ILE A 23 9.56 -4.87 -3.68
C ILE A 23 10.50 -3.95 -4.45
N ALA A 24 10.12 -3.55 -5.67
CA ALA A 24 10.93 -2.64 -6.49
C ALA A 24 11.11 -1.27 -5.81
N SER A 25 10.03 -0.67 -5.30
CA SER A 25 10.11 0.61 -4.57
C SER A 25 10.95 0.48 -3.29
N ALA A 26 10.81 -0.62 -2.53
CA ALA A 26 11.60 -0.85 -1.32
C ALA A 26 13.09 -1.00 -1.63
N GLN A 27 13.45 -1.70 -2.72
CA GLN A 27 14.83 -1.81 -3.17
C GLN A 27 15.43 -0.44 -3.52
N LEU A 28 14.68 0.40 -4.26
CA LEU A 28 15.11 1.76 -4.59
C LEU A 28 15.31 2.62 -3.35
N MET A 29 14.46 2.49 -2.32
CA MET A 29 14.61 3.24 -1.07
C MET A 29 15.81 2.77 -0.23
N LEU A 30 16.06 1.46 -0.20
CA LEU A 30 17.14 0.85 0.58
C LEU A 30 18.52 0.96 -0.10
N ASP A 31 18.54 1.16 -1.41
CA ASP A 31 19.78 1.29 -2.17
C ASP A 31 20.42 2.69 -1.94
N PRO A 32 21.61 2.76 -1.31
CA PRO A 32 22.30 4.03 -1.10
C PRO A 32 22.79 4.68 -2.40
N ALA A 33 22.88 3.93 -3.51
CA ALA A 33 23.26 4.47 -4.81
C ALA A 33 22.08 5.12 -5.55
N THR A 34 20.84 4.93 -5.08
CA THR A 34 19.66 5.50 -5.73
C THR A 34 19.56 7.00 -5.43
N PRO A 35 19.39 7.86 -6.46
CA PRO A 35 19.26 9.31 -6.28
C PRO A 35 18.09 9.68 -5.36
N GLU A 36 18.26 10.73 -4.55
CA GLU A 36 17.24 11.16 -3.58
C GLU A 36 15.87 11.43 -4.23
N ALA A 37 15.85 12.04 -5.43
CA ALA A 37 14.62 12.28 -6.17
C ALA A 37 13.84 10.99 -6.47
N VAL A 38 14.56 9.92 -6.84
CA VAL A 38 13.96 8.60 -7.14
C VAL A 38 13.46 7.93 -5.86
N ARG A 39 14.19 8.07 -4.74
CA ARG A 39 13.74 7.56 -3.44
C ARG A 39 12.45 8.24 -2.96
N ARG A 40 12.35 9.56 -3.14
CA ARG A 40 11.15 10.34 -2.81
C ARG A 40 9.94 9.95 -3.68
N GLU A 41 10.15 9.56 -4.93
CA GLU A 41 9.07 9.04 -5.78
C GLU A 41 8.69 7.58 -5.46
N ALA A 42 9.64 6.78 -4.96
CA ALA A 42 9.41 5.39 -4.59
C ALA A 42 8.53 5.26 -3.33
N GLU A 43 8.68 6.18 -2.38
CA GLU A 43 7.94 6.21 -1.10
C GLU A 43 6.40 6.22 -1.27
N PRO A 44 5.78 7.17 -1.99
CA PRO A 44 4.33 7.17 -2.17
C PRO A 44 3.84 5.96 -3.00
N ARG A 45 4.67 5.45 -3.92
CA ARG A 45 4.33 4.25 -4.70
C ARG A 45 4.31 3.01 -3.83
N LEU A 46 5.25 2.90 -2.88
CA LEU A 46 5.30 1.83 -1.89
C LEU A 46 4.07 1.87 -0.98
N LEU A 47 3.75 3.04 -0.42
CA LEU A 47 2.59 3.24 0.45
C LEU A 47 1.26 2.90 -0.26
N ALA A 48 1.13 3.25 -1.54
CA ALA A 48 -0.06 2.96 -2.33
C ALA A 48 -0.34 1.45 -2.48
N GLN A 49 0.65 0.57 -2.33
CA GLN A 49 0.46 -0.88 -2.43
C GLN A 49 0.14 -1.54 -1.10
N LEU A 50 0.33 -0.86 0.04
CA LEU A 50 0.08 -1.43 1.37
C LEU A 50 -1.32 -2.06 1.54
N PRO A 51 -2.42 -1.44 1.07
CA PRO A 51 -3.74 -2.04 1.21
C PRO A 51 -3.86 -3.39 0.51
N ALA A 52 -3.29 -3.53 -0.69
CA ALA A 52 -3.33 -4.75 -1.47
C ALA A 52 -2.48 -5.87 -0.82
N LEU A 53 -1.30 -5.52 -0.29
CA LEU A 53 -0.44 -6.45 0.43
C LEU A 53 -1.04 -6.93 1.74
N ARG A 54 -1.76 -6.04 2.44
CA ARG A 54 -2.52 -6.39 3.65
C ARG A 54 -3.64 -7.37 3.33
N ALA A 55 -4.40 -7.14 2.26
CA ALA A 55 -5.45 -8.06 1.83
C ALA A 55 -4.90 -9.44 1.44
N LEU A 56 -3.65 -9.51 0.99
CA LEU A 56 -2.95 -10.75 0.66
C LEU A 56 -2.37 -11.47 1.90
N GLY A 57 -2.23 -10.79 3.04
CA GLY A 57 -1.61 -11.36 4.24
C GLY A 57 -0.08 -11.55 4.14
N VAL A 58 0.59 -10.87 3.19
CA VAL A 58 2.05 -11.02 2.97
C VAL A 58 2.86 -10.74 4.23
N PHE A 59 2.46 -9.75 5.03
CA PHE A 59 3.15 -9.38 6.27
C PHE A 59 2.94 -10.38 7.42
N GLU A 60 1.97 -11.29 7.32
CA GLU A 60 1.77 -12.36 8.31
C GLU A 60 2.65 -13.59 7.99
N LEU A 61 3.03 -13.75 6.72
CA LEU A 61 3.82 -14.90 6.23
C LEU A 61 5.30 -14.57 6.02
N PHE A 62 5.63 -13.30 5.76
CA PHE A 62 6.99 -12.84 5.44
C PHE A 62 7.41 -11.70 6.38
N GLU A 63 8.63 -11.77 6.91
CA GLU A 63 9.19 -10.67 7.71
C GLU A 63 10.04 -9.69 6.88
N VAL A 64 9.94 -8.40 7.23
CA VAL A 64 10.82 -7.36 6.70
C VAL A 64 12.13 -7.35 7.50
N ARG A 65 13.24 -7.72 6.83
CA ARG A 65 14.57 -7.83 7.45
C ARG A 65 15.17 -6.50 7.93
N HIS A 66 14.75 -5.37 7.35
CA HIS A 66 15.30 -4.06 7.69
C HIS A 66 14.54 -3.46 8.89
N PRO A 67 15.18 -3.27 10.06
CA PRO A 67 14.47 -2.94 11.30
C PRO A 67 13.78 -1.57 11.25
N ALA A 68 14.43 -0.56 10.64
CA ALA A 68 13.83 0.77 10.49
C ALA A 68 12.64 0.76 9.53
N LEU A 69 12.69 -0.08 8.49
CA LEU A 69 11.58 -0.20 7.54
C LEU A 69 10.40 -0.94 8.19
N ARG A 70 10.69 -1.96 8.99
CA ARG A 70 9.68 -2.70 9.76
C ARG A 70 8.94 -1.80 10.76
N ALA A 71 9.67 -0.95 11.49
CA ALA A 71 9.08 -0.02 12.44
C ALA A 71 8.11 0.94 11.72
N TRP A 72 8.58 1.59 10.66
CA TRP A 72 7.77 2.51 9.87
C TRP A 72 6.51 1.85 9.28
N LEU A 73 6.62 0.66 8.72
CA LEU A 73 5.47 -0.08 8.19
C LEU A 73 4.44 -0.46 9.27
N THR A 74 4.90 -0.75 10.49
CA THR A 74 4.02 -1.10 11.61
C THR A 74 3.18 0.12 12.00
N ASP A 75 3.80 1.29 12.11
CA ASP A 75 3.12 2.54 12.46
C ASP A 75 2.04 2.91 11.42
N GLU A 76 2.35 2.81 10.12
CA GLU A 76 1.39 3.08 9.05
C GLU A 76 0.22 2.08 9.03
N LEU A 77 0.48 0.79 9.24
CA LEU A 77 -0.58 -0.24 9.25
C LEU A 77 -1.57 -0.05 10.39
N ASP A 78 -1.08 0.35 11.57
CA ASP A 78 -1.92 0.62 12.74
C ASP A 78 -2.75 1.91 12.54
N ALA A 79 -2.16 2.94 11.93
CA ALA A 79 -2.87 4.15 11.55
C ALA A 79 -4.02 3.86 10.56
N MET A 80 -3.78 3.02 9.55
CA MET A 80 -4.82 2.61 8.59
C MET A 80 -5.93 1.76 9.24
N GLU A 81 -5.58 0.92 10.21
CA GLU A 81 -6.58 0.17 10.98
C GLU A 81 -7.46 1.08 11.82
N THR A 82 -6.85 2.06 12.47
CA THR A 82 -7.55 3.08 13.25
C THR A 82 -8.48 3.91 12.37
N ALA A 83 -8.02 4.30 11.18
CA ALA A 83 -8.84 5.01 10.18
C ALA A 83 -10.04 4.17 9.72
N ARG A 84 -9.85 2.88 9.44
CA ARG A 84 -10.96 1.96 9.09
C ARG A 84 -11.99 1.85 10.20
N LYS A 85 -11.56 1.72 11.46
CA LYS A 85 -12.47 1.67 12.62
C LYS A 85 -13.26 2.97 12.76
N ALA A 86 -12.62 4.12 12.57
CA ALA A 86 -13.26 5.43 12.61
C ALA A 86 -14.33 5.60 11.52
N THR A 87 -14.07 5.16 10.29
CA THR A 87 -15.08 5.18 9.22
C THR A 87 -16.26 4.27 9.52
N GLY A 88 -16.04 3.09 10.13
CA GLY A 88 -17.13 2.17 10.51
C GLY A 88 -17.99 2.68 11.68
N SER A 89 -17.40 3.40 12.64
CA SER A 89 -18.11 3.90 13.82
C SER A 89 -19.03 5.08 13.52
N ASN A 90 -18.68 5.93 12.54
CA ASN A 90 -19.44 7.15 12.23
C ASN A 90 -20.84 6.88 11.61
N PHE A 91 -21.07 5.67 11.09
CA PHE A 91 -22.38 5.25 10.57
C PHE A 91 -23.36 4.81 11.67
N ALA A 92 -22.89 4.49 12.88
CA ALA A 92 -23.76 4.06 13.98
C ALA A 92 -24.41 5.25 14.72
N GLU A 93 -23.75 6.41 14.75
CA GLU A 93 -24.17 7.56 15.58
C GLU A 93 -25.20 8.47 14.90
N THR A 94 -25.26 8.47 13.57
CA THR A 94 -26.20 9.33 12.81
C THR A 94 -27.65 8.81 12.82
N ASN A 95 -27.90 7.57 13.22
CA ASN A 95 -29.22 6.93 13.12
C ASN A 95 -30.01 6.90 14.44
N MET A 96 -29.59 7.69 15.44
CA MET A 96 -30.16 7.67 16.79
C MET A 96 -30.55 9.05 17.34
N ASN A 97 -30.73 10.06 16.47
CA ASN A 97 -31.20 11.39 16.87
C ASN A 97 -32.29 11.95 15.95
#